data_AF-A0AAW4UUA6-F1
#
_entry.id   AF-A0AAW4UUA6-F1
#
_cell.length_a   1.000
_cell.length_b   1.000
_cell.length_c   1.000
_cell.angle_alpha   90.00
_cell.angle_beta   90.00
_cell.angle_gamma   90.00
#
_symmetry.space_group_name_H-M   'P 1'
#
loop_
_entity.id
_entity.type
_entity.pdbx_description
1 polymer ?
#
loop_
_entity_poly.entity_id
_entity_poly.type
_entity_poly.pdbx_seq_one_letter_code
_entity_poly.pdbx_strand_id
1 'polypeptide(L)'
;VTGNDTAGMVAGMVASGVTAKGLNGIEAEANKLAKAPKGIDGVTEKAGNLAEDVGKAGKGLEGAAKGAESAAEDAGKVVESGTYSGDLMSAEEAARYSEYWRELGIGSDNTWKAFKDANPNGTIDDYFEIVQKQSPWPLGETGTPTTLKAGDRFFMAVENNAPENVIGGFGVKERIDSTDFVRNNLAVKYDWKTSCNVIREFEVNSGIELNVNAGPVGPQIDLGADLYLPGDTTMTQYDLFSNLGSGIKREDYVHIIDEYWVD
;
A
#
# COMPACT_ATOMS: atom_id res chain seq x y z
N VAL A 1 -34.49 3.13 25.84
CA VAL A 1 -34.72 3.62 24.45
C VAL A 1 -33.38 3.60 23.76
N THR A 2 -33.21 2.71 22.80
CA THR A 2 -32.00 2.51 22.01
C THR A 2 -32.03 3.41 20.79
N GLY A 3 -30.91 4.07 20.48
CA GLY A 3 -30.71 4.89 19.29
C GLY A 3 -29.22 4.88 18.96
N ASN A 4 -28.89 4.13 17.92
CA ASN A 4 -27.58 3.89 17.34
C ASN A 4 -27.15 5.15 16.55
N ASP A 5 -25.91 5.63 16.69
CA ASP A 5 -25.29 6.52 15.69
C ASP A 5 -23.76 6.39 15.71
N THR A 6 -23.25 5.66 14.73
CA THR A 6 -21.86 5.66 14.27
C THR A 6 -21.74 6.74 13.20
N ALA A 7 -21.10 7.86 13.51
CA ALA A 7 -20.79 8.89 12.52
C ALA A 7 -19.58 9.73 12.95
N GLY A 8 -18.54 9.73 12.12
CA GLY A 8 -17.46 10.71 12.23
C GLY A 8 -16.18 10.30 11.51
N MET A 9 -16.16 10.38 10.18
CA MET A 9 -15.24 11.26 9.40
C MET A 9 -15.20 10.86 7.93
N VAL A 10 -15.75 11.74 7.08
CA VAL A 10 -15.61 11.78 5.63
C VAL A 10 -15.01 13.12 5.25
N ALA A 11 -13.91 13.10 4.49
CA ALA A 11 -13.44 14.15 3.58
C ALA A 11 -12.32 13.53 2.73
N GLY A 12 -12.28 13.54 1.40
CA GLY A 12 -13.23 13.92 0.36
C GLY A 12 -12.61 13.47 -0.97
N MET A 13 -13.40 12.90 -1.89
CA MET A 13 -12.98 12.69 -3.27
C MET A 13 -14.13 13.11 -4.18
N VAL A 14 -13.81 14.06 -5.05
CA VAL A 14 -14.73 14.82 -5.90
C VAL A 14 -15.30 13.91 -6.98
N ALA A 15 -16.62 13.95 -7.14
CA ALA A 15 -17.36 13.28 -8.19
C ALA A 15 -17.08 13.91 -9.57
N SER A 16 -16.59 13.11 -10.52
CA SER A 16 -16.81 13.36 -11.95
C SER A 16 -17.83 12.35 -12.46
N GLY A 17 -19.01 12.84 -12.78
CA GLY A 17 -20.11 12.03 -13.30
C GLY A 17 -19.78 11.41 -14.66
N VAL A 18 -19.96 10.10 -14.77
CA VAL A 18 -20.28 9.43 -16.02
C VAL A 18 -21.59 8.68 -15.82
N THR A 19 -22.61 9.18 -16.51
CA THR A 19 -23.94 8.61 -16.67
C THR A 19 -23.91 7.14 -17.05
N ALA A 20 -24.69 6.34 -16.32
CA ALA A 20 -25.05 4.97 -16.66
C ALA A 20 -25.72 4.90 -18.03
N LYS A 21 -25.03 4.34 -19.03
CA LYS A 21 -25.61 3.80 -20.28
C LYS A 21 -24.57 2.87 -20.93
N GLY A 22 -24.74 1.57 -20.78
CA GLY A 22 -23.85 0.61 -21.44
C GLY A 22 -24.02 -0.87 -21.13
N LEU A 23 -25.13 -1.31 -20.53
CA LEU A 23 -25.36 -2.75 -20.27
C LEU A 23 -25.95 -3.53 -21.47
N ASN A 24 -26.04 -2.95 -22.67
CA ASN A 24 -26.68 -3.58 -23.84
C ASN A 24 -25.76 -3.78 -25.07
N GLY A 25 -24.45 -3.97 -24.87
CA GLY A 25 -23.48 -4.15 -25.98
C GLY A 25 -23.00 -5.58 -26.24
N ILE A 26 -23.11 -6.48 -25.27
CA ILE A 26 -22.38 -7.76 -25.29
C ILE A 26 -23.13 -8.86 -26.06
N GLU A 27 -24.46 -8.79 -26.20
CA GLU A 27 -25.24 -9.80 -26.94
C GLU A 27 -25.23 -9.63 -28.48
N ALA A 28 -24.71 -8.51 -29.00
CA ALA A 28 -24.78 -8.21 -30.44
C ALA A 28 -23.63 -8.80 -31.29
N GLU A 29 -22.51 -9.23 -30.69
CA GLU A 29 -21.34 -9.73 -31.43
C GLU A 29 -21.25 -11.25 -31.53
N ALA A 30 -21.92 -12.01 -30.66
CA ALA A 30 -21.91 -13.48 -30.72
C ALA A 30 -22.73 -14.07 -31.88
N ASN A 31 -23.70 -13.30 -32.44
CA ASN A 31 -24.63 -13.82 -33.44
C ASN A 31 -24.17 -13.63 -34.91
N LYS A 32 -22.96 -13.09 -35.14
CA LYS A 32 -22.38 -12.93 -36.49
C LYS A 32 -21.46 -14.08 -36.92
N LEU A 33 -21.06 -14.98 -36.02
CA LEU A 33 -20.22 -16.14 -36.37
C LEU A 33 -20.99 -17.44 -36.67
N ALA A 34 -22.32 -17.48 -36.53
CA ALA A 34 -23.12 -18.71 -36.65
C ALA A 34 -23.82 -18.93 -38.02
N LYS A 35 -23.58 -18.10 -39.04
CA LYS A 35 -24.21 -18.26 -40.37
C LYS A 35 -23.21 -18.17 -41.53
N ALA A 36 -22.43 -19.23 -41.72
CA ALA A 36 -21.81 -19.51 -43.01
C ALA A 36 -22.75 -20.41 -43.84
N PRO A 37 -23.14 -20.05 -45.08
CA PRO A 37 -23.81 -20.98 -45.97
C PRO A 37 -22.80 -21.98 -46.58
N LYS A 38 -23.13 -23.27 -46.48
CA LYS A 38 -22.54 -24.34 -47.30
C LYS A 38 -23.20 -24.34 -48.68
N GLY A 39 -22.43 -24.49 -49.75
CA GLY A 39 -22.96 -24.72 -51.10
C GLY A 39 -21.86 -24.85 -52.14
N ILE A 40 -21.67 -26.08 -52.62
CA ILE A 40 -20.82 -26.47 -53.76
C ILE A 40 -21.65 -26.31 -55.05
N ASP A 41 -20.95 -26.15 -56.17
CA ASP A 41 -21.28 -26.50 -57.58
C ASP A 41 -21.65 -25.40 -58.59
N GLY A 42 -20.88 -25.34 -59.69
CA GLY A 42 -21.11 -24.46 -60.84
C GLY A 42 -19.86 -24.16 -61.70
N VAL A 43 -19.53 -25.08 -62.61
CA VAL A 43 -18.39 -25.11 -63.56
C VAL A 43 -18.32 -23.91 -64.54
N THR A 44 -17.08 -23.53 -64.94
CA THR A 44 -16.61 -23.23 -66.33
C THR A 44 -16.11 -21.80 -66.64
N GLU A 45 -14.86 -21.76 -67.14
CA GLU A 45 -14.23 -20.73 -68.01
C GLU A 45 -13.80 -19.36 -67.45
N LYS A 46 -12.53 -19.26 -67.05
CA LYS A 46 -11.51 -18.42 -67.74
C LYS A 46 -10.12 -18.61 -67.10
N ALA A 47 -9.34 -19.53 -67.68
CA ALA A 47 -7.96 -19.83 -67.29
C ALA A 47 -6.93 -18.90 -67.96
N GLY A 48 -7.11 -17.59 -67.90
CA GLY A 48 -6.17 -16.64 -68.51
C GLY A 48 -5.84 -15.51 -67.56
N ASN A 49 -4.56 -15.45 -67.16
CA ASN A 49 -3.85 -14.30 -66.54
C ASN A 49 -3.51 -14.42 -65.03
N LEU A 50 -3.04 -15.59 -64.59
CA LEU A 50 -2.53 -15.80 -63.20
C LEU A 50 -1.00 -15.63 -63.05
N ALA A 51 -0.26 -15.25 -64.09
CA ALA A 51 1.21 -15.32 -64.06
C ALA A 51 1.95 -14.01 -63.72
N GLU A 52 1.33 -12.82 -63.84
CA GLU A 52 2.05 -11.55 -63.65
C GLU A 52 1.90 -10.89 -62.26
N ASP A 53 0.88 -11.24 -61.46
CA ASP A 53 0.69 -10.61 -60.14
C ASP A 53 1.46 -11.28 -58.99
N VAL A 54 1.99 -12.50 -59.19
CA VAL A 54 2.77 -13.20 -58.14
C VAL A 54 4.17 -12.58 -57.95
N GLY A 55 4.69 -11.87 -58.95
CA GLY A 55 6.01 -11.21 -58.88
C GLY A 55 6.06 -9.97 -57.98
N LYS A 56 4.91 -9.32 -57.69
CA LYS A 56 4.86 -8.15 -56.79
C LYS A 56 4.67 -8.51 -55.32
N ALA A 57 4.12 -9.68 -55.02
CA ALA A 57 3.94 -10.15 -53.64
C ALA A 57 5.26 -10.59 -52.98
N GLY A 58 6.23 -11.11 -53.77
CA GLY A 58 7.50 -11.61 -53.24
C GLY A 58 8.44 -10.52 -52.69
N LYS A 59 8.42 -9.31 -53.26
CA LYS A 59 9.32 -8.21 -52.83
C LYS A 59 8.86 -7.44 -51.60
N GLY A 60 7.61 -7.59 -51.18
CA GLY A 60 7.09 -6.99 -49.94
C GLY A 60 7.49 -7.76 -48.68
N LEU A 61 7.72 -9.07 -48.79
CA LEU A 61 8.02 -9.95 -47.66
C LEU A 61 9.47 -9.81 -47.16
N GLU A 62 10.41 -9.50 -48.05
CA GLU A 62 11.84 -9.36 -47.68
C GLU A 62 12.15 -8.02 -46.97
N GLY A 63 11.34 -6.97 -47.22
CA GLY A 63 11.39 -5.72 -46.47
C GLY A 63 10.77 -5.81 -45.07
N ALA A 64 9.74 -6.66 -44.90
CA ALA A 64 9.12 -6.90 -43.60
C ALA A 64 10.02 -7.70 -42.64
N ALA A 65 10.81 -8.64 -43.18
CA ALA A 65 11.75 -9.42 -42.37
C ALA A 65 12.89 -8.56 -41.78
N LYS A 66 13.46 -7.63 -42.56
CA LYS A 66 14.53 -6.74 -42.06
C LYS A 66 14.04 -5.66 -41.09
N GLY A 67 12.79 -5.22 -41.23
CA GLY A 67 12.16 -4.31 -40.26
C GLY A 67 11.88 -4.97 -38.91
N ALA A 68 11.59 -6.27 -38.89
CA ALA A 68 11.40 -7.04 -37.65
C ALA A 68 12.73 -7.30 -36.89
N GLU A 69 13.84 -7.45 -37.61
CA GLU A 69 15.15 -7.73 -37.01
C GLU A 69 15.75 -6.48 -36.32
N SER A 70 15.54 -5.28 -36.87
CA SER A 70 15.94 -4.01 -36.22
C SER A 70 15.00 -3.58 -35.08
N ALA A 71 13.73 -3.99 -35.09
CA ALA A 71 12.79 -3.72 -33.99
C ALA A 71 13.01 -4.62 -32.77
N ALA A 72 13.66 -5.78 -32.95
CA ALA A 72 14.05 -6.67 -31.86
C ALA A 72 15.32 -6.22 -31.13
N GLU A 73 16.28 -5.60 -31.82
CA GLU A 73 17.51 -5.08 -31.19
C GLU A 73 17.29 -3.75 -30.43
N ASP A 74 16.37 -2.90 -30.88
CA ASP A 74 16.08 -1.61 -30.21
C ASP A 74 15.17 -1.75 -28.97
N ALA A 75 14.49 -2.90 -28.82
CA ALA A 75 13.81 -3.29 -27.58
C ALA A 75 14.77 -3.90 -26.54
N GLY A 76 16.05 -4.11 -26.89
CA GLY A 76 17.06 -4.72 -26.04
C GLY A 76 17.80 -3.77 -25.09
N LYS A 77 17.43 -2.49 -25.05
CA LYS A 77 18.02 -1.51 -24.12
C LYS A 77 16.94 -0.85 -23.27
N VAL A 78 17.06 -1.05 -21.96
CA VAL A 78 16.23 -0.54 -20.87
C VAL A 78 14.98 -1.37 -20.58
N VAL A 79 15.19 -2.63 -20.19
CA VAL A 79 14.41 -3.22 -19.10
C VAL A 79 15.45 -3.68 -18.09
N GLU A 80 15.73 -2.86 -17.08
CA GLU A 80 16.01 -3.46 -15.77
C GLU A 80 14.83 -4.41 -15.53
N SER A 81 15.12 -5.69 -15.36
CA SER A 81 14.14 -6.72 -15.08
C SER A 81 13.45 -6.44 -13.75
N GLY A 82 12.51 -5.49 -13.76
CA GLY A 82 11.57 -5.26 -12.69
C GLY A 82 10.63 -6.46 -12.69
N THR A 83 10.88 -7.38 -11.76
CA THR A 83 9.94 -8.44 -11.43
C THR A 83 8.58 -7.79 -11.17
N TYR A 84 7.58 -8.10 -11.99
CA TYR A 84 6.22 -7.61 -11.79
C TYR A 84 5.67 -8.32 -10.55
N SER A 85 4.93 -7.66 -9.67
CA SER A 85 4.55 -8.34 -8.42
C SER A 85 3.57 -9.50 -8.61
N GLY A 86 2.89 -9.57 -9.76
CA GLY A 86 2.17 -10.77 -10.17
C GLY A 86 3.08 -11.99 -10.35
N ASP A 87 4.36 -11.78 -10.65
CA ASP A 87 5.37 -12.84 -10.74
C ASP A 87 5.86 -13.30 -9.35
N LEU A 88 5.62 -12.50 -8.31
CA LEU A 88 5.93 -12.83 -6.89
C LEU A 88 4.74 -13.48 -6.16
N MET A 89 3.64 -13.71 -6.87
CA MET A 89 2.36 -14.18 -6.33
C MET A 89 1.97 -15.54 -6.89
N SER A 90 1.11 -16.28 -6.19
CA SER A 90 0.44 -17.43 -6.83
C SER A 90 -0.44 -16.95 -7.99
N ALA A 91 -0.78 -17.84 -8.93
CA ALA A 91 -1.66 -17.46 -10.04
C ALA A 91 -3.03 -16.94 -9.56
N GLU A 92 -3.53 -17.45 -8.44
CA GLU A 92 -4.76 -16.98 -7.78
C GLU A 92 -4.59 -15.59 -7.14
N GLU A 93 -3.43 -15.32 -6.54
CA GLU A 93 -3.10 -14.00 -5.97
C GLU A 93 -2.84 -12.96 -7.06
N ALA A 94 -2.11 -13.33 -8.12
CA ALA A 94 -1.83 -12.50 -9.29
C ALA A 94 -3.12 -12.14 -10.06
N ALA A 95 -4.11 -13.04 -10.10
CA ALA A 95 -5.42 -12.75 -10.67
C ALA A 95 -6.20 -11.70 -9.87
N ARG A 96 -6.02 -11.64 -8.54
CA ARG A 96 -6.55 -10.56 -7.69
C ARG A 96 -5.73 -9.26 -7.79
N TYR A 97 -4.51 -9.33 -8.29
CA TYR A 97 -3.49 -8.28 -8.26
C TYR A 97 -3.56 -7.27 -9.42
N SER A 98 -3.81 -7.70 -10.66
CA SER A 98 -3.47 -6.88 -11.84
C SER A 98 -4.43 -5.73 -12.22
N GLU A 99 -5.75 -5.89 -12.04
CA GLU A 99 -6.72 -4.85 -12.46
C GLU A 99 -7.32 -4.07 -11.29
N TYR A 100 -7.57 -4.72 -10.15
CA TYR A 100 -8.32 -4.13 -9.04
C TYR A 100 -7.53 -3.10 -8.20
N TRP A 101 -6.20 -3.25 -8.11
CA TRP A 101 -5.37 -2.45 -7.18
C TRP A 101 -4.91 -1.11 -7.74
N ARG A 102 -4.50 -1.10 -9.02
CA ARG A 102 -4.12 0.14 -9.73
C ARG A 102 -5.28 1.14 -9.79
N GLU A 103 -6.52 0.65 -9.88
CA GLU A 103 -7.70 1.50 -9.91
C GLU A 103 -8.10 2.04 -8.53
N LEU A 104 -7.71 1.36 -7.44
CA LEU A 104 -8.07 1.73 -6.06
C LEU A 104 -6.95 2.44 -5.28
N GLY A 105 -5.74 2.55 -5.83
CA GLY A 105 -4.62 3.25 -5.18
C GLY A 105 -4.11 2.56 -3.92
N ILE A 106 -4.20 1.23 -3.87
CA ILE A 106 -3.74 0.43 -2.74
C ILE A 106 -2.41 -0.23 -3.13
N GLY A 107 -1.33 0.06 -2.38
CA GLY A 107 -0.01 -0.56 -2.52
C GLY A 107 0.75 -0.30 -3.83
N SER A 108 1.96 -0.86 -3.91
CA SER A 108 2.81 -0.88 -5.10
C SER A 108 3.63 -2.18 -5.17
N ASP A 109 4.33 -2.39 -6.28
CA ASP A 109 5.27 -3.49 -6.45
C ASP A 109 6.41 -3.46 -5.43
N ASN A 110 6.87 -2.24 -5.12
CA ASN A 110 7.96 -2.01 -4.18
C ASN A 110 7.52 -2.37 -2.75
N THR A 111 6.39 -1.86 -2.29
CA THR A 111 5.88 -2.13 -0.94
C THR A 111 5.45 -3.58 -0.78
N TRP A 112 4.88 -4.20 -1.81
CA TRP A 112 4.56 -5.64 -1.78
C TRP A 112 5.81 -6.50 -1.69
N LYS A 113 6.82 -6.23 -2.52
CA LYS A 113 8.08 -6.97 -2.48
C LYS A 113 8.75 -6.84 -1.12
N ALA A 114 8.87 -5.62 -0.60
CA ALA A 114 9.45 -5.39 0.73
C ALA A 114 8.67 -6.09 1.84
N PHE A 115 7.33 -6.07 1.77
CA PHE A 115 6.48 -6.85 2.68
C PHE A 115 6.76 -8.35 2.58
N LYS A 116 6.85 -8.93 1.37
CA LYS A 116 7.14 -10.36 1.16
C LYS A 116 8.55 -10.75 1.62
N ASP A 117 9.53 -9.88 1.42
CA ASP A 117 10.90 -10.10 1.88
C ASP A 117 10.95 -10.17 3.42
N ALA A 118 10.22 -9.28 4.11
CA ALA A 118 10.09 -9.30 5.56
C ALA A 118 9.15 -10.42 6.08
N ASN A 119 8.16 -10.82 5.28
CA ASN A 119 7.13 -11.78 5.62
C ASN A 119 7.04 -12.86 4.53
N PRO A 120 7.97 -13.84 4.48
CA PRO A 120 8.00 -14.84 3.41
C PRO A 120 6.70 -15.65 3.28
N ASN A 121 5.98 -15.83 4.39
CA ASN A 121 4.69 -16.51 4.43
C ASN A 121 3.48 -15.55 4.44
N GLY A 122 3.73 -14.23 4.42
CA GLY A 122 2.67 -13.22 4.39
C GLY A 122 1.84 -13.32 3.12
N THR A 123 0.54 -13.15 3.27
CA THR A 123 -0.44 -13.21 2.18
C THR A 123 -0.81 -11.81 1.72
N ILE A 124 -1.56 -11.74 0.63
CA ILE A 124 -2.11 -10.47 0.17
C ILE A 124 -3.15 -9.87 1.13
N ASP A 125 -3.90 -10.72 1.85
CA ASP A 125 -4.90 -10.28 2.81
C ASP A 125 -4.23 -9.67 4.05
N ASP A 126 -3.07 -10.20 4.45
CA ASP A 126 -2.21 -9.64 5.51
C ASP A 126 -1.69 -8.25 5.14
N TYR A 127 -1.21 -8.09 3.90
CA TYR A 127 -0.77 -6.80 3.38
C TYR A 127 -1.90 -5.77 3.41
N PHE A 128 -3.09 -6.16 2.95
CA PHE A 128 -4.28 -5.31 3.00
C PHE A 128 -4.70 -4.96 4.41
N GLU A 129 -4.59 -5.91 5.34
CA GLU A 129 -4.88 -5.67 6.74
C GLU A 129 -3.98 -4.57 7.31
N ILE A 130 -2.68 -4.58 7.00
CA ILE A 130 -1.75 -3.50 7.40
C ILE A 130 -2.20 -2.16 6.81
N VAL A 131 -2.48 -2.10 5.50
CA VAL A 131 -2.88 -0.85 4.83
C VAL A 131 -4.16 -0.28 5.43
N GLN A 132 -5.17 -1.12 5.64
CA GLN A 132 -6.52 -0.70 6.03
C GLN A 132 -6.64 -0.42 7.52
N LYS A 133 -6.12 -1.31 8.36
CA LYS A 133 -6.28 -1.19 9.81
C LYS A 133 -5.24 -0.26 10.43
N GLN A 134 -4.04 -0.18 9.83
CA GLN A 134 -2.91 0.58 10.37
C GLN A 134 -2.69 0.29 11.87
N SER A 135 -2.85 -0.99 12.25
CA SER A 135 -2.68 -1.43 13.62
C SER A 135 -1.26 -1.13 14.07
N PRO A 136 -1.04 -0.54 15.26
CA PRO A 136 0.30 -0.35 15.77
C PRO A 136 0.97 -1.68 16.14
N TRP A 137 0.19 -2.76 16.27
CA TRP A 137 0.65 -4.10 16.67
C TRP A 137 0.94 -4.99 15.46
N PRO A 138 1.77 -6.05 15.63
CA PRO A 138 1.93 -7.07 14.62
C PRO A 138 0.60 -7.68 14.16
N LEU A 139 0.61 -8.26 12.96
CA LEU A 139 -0.57 -8.86 12.36
C LEU A 139 -1.20 -9.93 13.27
N GLY A 140 -2.51 -9.81 13.49
CA GLY A 140 -3.26 -10.71 14.38
C GLY A 140 -2.98 -10.52 15.87
N GLU A 141 -2.14 -9.56 16.26
CA GLU A 141 -1.82 -9.26 17.64
C GLU A 141 -2.52 -7.98 18.14
N THR A 142 -2.57 -7.85 19.46
CA THR A 142 -3.05 -6.66 20.16
C THR A 142 -2.12 -6.34 21.32
N GLY A 143 -2.02 -5.07 21.67
CA GLY A 143 -1.29 -4.65 22.88
C GLY A 143 -1.86 -5.32 24.14
N THR A 144 -0.98 -5.64 25.06
CA THR A 144 -1.32 -6.20 26.37
C THR A 144 -1.55 -5.06 27.37
N PRO A 145 -2.67 -5.05 28.11
CA PRO A 145 -2.91 -4.04 29.15
C PRO A 145 -1.79 -4.02 30.20
N THR A 146 -1.29 -2.83 30.50
CA THR A 146 -0.33 -2.58 31.58
C THR A 146 -0.57 -1.20 32.20
N THR A 147 0.14 -0.89 33.28
CA THR A 147 0.02 0.37 34.00
C THR A 147 1.39 1.01 34.16
N LEU A 148 1.54 2.22 33.61
CA LEU A 148 2.68 3.09 33.92
C LEU A 148 2.36 3.87 35.20
N LYS A 149 3.32 3.93 36.11
CA LYS A 149 3.20 4.61 37.40
C LYS A 149 3.88 5.97 37.36
N ALA A 150 3.49 6.85 38.27
CA ALA A 150 4.18 8.11 38.51
C ALA A 150 5.71 7.93 38.54
N GLY A 151 6.42 8.76 37.76
CA GLY A 151 7.87 8.67 37.60
C GLY A 151 8.35 7.72 36.49
N ASP A 152 7.47 6.87 35.92
CA ASP A 152 7.83 6.08 34.74
C ASP A 152 8.05 7.00 33.53
N ARG A 153 9.01 6.62 32.70
CA ARG A 153 9.50 7.43 31.58
C ARG A 153 9.39 6.71 30.25
N PHE A 154 9.18 7.48 29.21
CA PHE A 154 9.11 7.01 27.83
C PHE A 154 9.45 8.15 26.86
N PHE A 155 9.77 7.79 25.63
CA PHE A 155 10.18 8.71 24.58
C PHE A 155 9.11 8.79 23.50
N MET A 156 8.97 9.97 22.90
CA MET A 156 8.15 10.17 21.70
C MET A 156 8.89 11.00 20.67
N ALA A 157 8.76 10.64 19.40
CA ALA A 157 9.11 11.51 18.30
C ALA A 157 7.96 12.49 17.98
N VAL A 158 8.28 13.77 17.85
CA VAL A 158 7.34 14.83 17.47
C VAL A 158 7.80 15.53 16.20
N GLU A 159 6.88 16.24 15.56
CA GLU A 159 7.24 17.07 14.41
C GLU A 159 8.07 18.28 14.85
N ASN A 160 8.89 18.79 13.93
CA ASN A 160 9.61 20.04 14.12
C ASN A 160 8.64 21.17 14.51
N ASN A 161 8.99 21.90 15.56
CA ASN A 161 8.19 23.01 16.11
C ASN A 161 6.81 22.59 16.67
N ALA A 162 6.58 21.30 16.94
CA ALA A 162 5.38 20.88 17.65
C ALA A 162 5.28 21.62 19.01
N PRO A 163 4.15 22.27 19.34
CA PRO A 163 3.97 22.89 20.64
C PRO A 163 4.15 21.90 21.80
N GLU A 164 4.54 22.36 22.99
CA GLU A 164 4.75 21.49 24.17
C GLU A 164 3.49 20.75 24.61
N ASN A 165 2.31 21.34 24.41
CA ASN A 165 1.03 20.71 24.73
C ASN A 165 0.58 19.67 23.69
N VAL A 166 1.34 19.49 22.60
CA VAL A 166 1.10 18.41 21.63
C VAL A 166 1.86 17.16 22.09
N ILE A 167 1.11 16.28 22.76
CA ILE A 167 1.59 14.99 23.27
C ILE A 167 1.04 13.90 22.35
N GLY A 168 1.90 13.02 21.83
CA GLY A 168 1.52 11.93 20.93
C GLY A 168 0.64 10.86 21.57
N GLY A 169 0.13 9.92 20.78
CA GLY A 169 -0.62 8.76 21.29
C GLY A 169 0.26 7.58 21.69
N PHE A 170 1.47 7.54 21.14
CA PHE A 170 2.39 6.41 21.23
C PHE A 170 3.74 6.86 21.77
N GLY A 171 4.38 6.00 22.56
CA GLY A 171 5.73 6.21 23.05
C GLY A 171 6.46 4.88 23.25
N VAL A 172 7.77 4.93 23.43
CA VAL A 172 8.62 3.76 23.65
C VAL A 172 9.46 3.92 24.91
N LYS A 173 9.87 2.81 25.50
CA LYS A 173 10.72 2.85 26.70
C LYS A 173 12.17 3.16 26.35
N GLU A 174 12.63 2.66 25.21
CA GLU A 174 13.98 2.79 24.74
C GLU A 174 14.23 4.20 24.19
N ARG A 175 15.45 4.70 24.40
CA ARG A 175 15.88 5.99 23.85
C ARG A 175 15.88 5.92 22.32
N ILE A 176 15.30 6.93 21.68
CA ILE A 176 15.30 7.08 20.22
C ILE A 176 16.60 7.79 19.83
N ASP A 177 17.38 7.23 18.93
CA ASP A 177 18.72 7.72 18.60
C ASP A 177 18.84 8.34 17.21
N SER A 178 17.89 8.10 16.32
CA SER A 178 17.92 8.55 14.92
C SER A 178 16.52 8.74 14.33
N THR A 179 16.40 9.54 13.25
CA THR A 179 15.15 9.56 12.47
C THR A 179 14.88 8.21 11.81
N ASP A 180 15.92 7.49 11.39
CA ASP A 180 15.82 6.15 10.82
C ASP A 180 15.17 5.16 11.80
N PHE A 181 15.50 5.25 13.10
CA PHE A 181 14.85 4.46 14.14
C PHE A 181 13.35 4.75 14.21
N VAL A 182 12.94 6.02 14.15
CA VAL A 182 11.52 6.40 14.17
C VAL A 182 10.78 5.84 12.95
N ARG A 183 11.40 5.88 11.77
CA ARG A 183 10.76 5.38 10.53
C ARG A 183 10.70 3.86 10.50
N ASN A 184 11.82 3.20 10.75
CA ASN A 184 11.97 1.77 10.50
C ASN A 184 11.59 0.91 11.71
N ASN A 185 12.00 1.30 12.92
CA ASN A 185 11.72 0.54 14.14
C ASN A 185 10.38 0.90 14.76
N LEU A 186 9.98 2.19 14.71
CA LEU A 186 8.68 2.64 15.25
C LEU A 186 7.57 2.68 14.18
N ALA A 187 7.89 2.32 12.95
CA ALA A 187 6.98 2.27 11.80
C ALA A 187 6.20 3.58 11.57
N VAL A 188 6.80 4.75 11.86
CA VAL A 188 6.11 6.04 11.73
C VAL A 188 6.14 6.53 10.28
N LYS A 189 4.98 6.53 9.64
CA LYS A 189 4.77 7.00 8.27
C LYS A 189 5.12 8.48 8.07
N TYR A 190 5.65 8.82 6.90
CA TYR A 190 5.82 10.21 6.43
C TYR A 190 4.47 10.92 6.33
N ASP A 191 3.43 10.21 5.89
CA ASP A 191 2.05 10.73 5.85
C ASP A 191 1.50 11.10 7.23
N TRP A 192 2.02 10.49 8.30
CA TRP A 192 1.61 10.82 9.69
C TRP A 192 2.44 11.94 10.30
N LYS A 193 3.74 11.96 9.99
CA LYS A 193 4.70 12.94 10.48
C LYS A 193 5.66 13.29 9.37
N THR A 194 5.63 14.53 8.90
CA THR A 194 6.55 14.96 7.83
C THR A 194 7.98 15.06 8.36
N SER A 195 8.14 15.40 9.64
CA SER A 195 9.42 15.42 10.36
C SER A 195 9.32 14.65 11.68
N CYS A 196 10.44 14.11 12.16
CA CYS A 196 10.48 13.31 13.39
C CYS A 196 11.82 13.36 14.13
N ASN A 197 12.63 14.38 13.85
CA ASN A 197 13.97 14.55 14.41
C ASN A 197 13.98 15.22 15.80
N VAL A 198 12.81 15.59 16.34
CA VAL A 198 12.67 16.09 17.72
C VAL A 198 12.12 14.98 18.59
N ILE A 199 12.88 14.61 19.61
CA ILE A 199 12.51 13.58 20.57
C ILE A 199 12.27 14.23 21.92
N ARG A 200 11.15 13.88 22.54
CA ARG A 200 10.81 14.29 23.91
C ARG A 200 10.82 13.09 24.83
N GLU A 201 11.48 13.22 25.97
CA GLU A 201 11.33 12.31 27.09
C GLU A 201 10.19 12.83 27.97
N PHE A 202 9.24 11.96 28.25
CA PHE A 202 8.09 12.24 29.11
C PHE A 202 8.19 11.44 30.39
N GLU A 203 7.66 11.99 31.46
CA GLU A 203 7.48 11.32 32.74
C GLU A 203 5.99 11.33 33.14
N VAL A 204 5.50 10.21 33.69
CA VAL A 204 4.15 10.13 34.24
C VAL A 204 4.05 11.00 35.49
N ASN A 205 3.04 11.87 35.53
CA ASN A 205 2.85 12.85 36.60
C ASN A 205 2.70 12.19 37.97
N SER A 206 3.11 12.92 39.01
CA SER A 206 2.98 12.46 40.40
C SER A 206 1.53 12.11 40.75
N GLY A 207 1.33 10.92 41.34
CA GLY A 207 0.01 10.44 41.76
C GLY A 207 -0.85 9.88 40.63
N ILE A 208 -0.33 9.80 39.41
CA ILE A 208 -1.03 9.18 38.27
C ILE A 208 -0.61 7.72 38.11
N GLU A 209 -1.62 6.87 37.87
CA GLU A 209 -1.46 5.54 37.28
C GLU A 209 -2.12 5.58 35.89
N LEU A 210 -1.31 5.41 34.86
CA LEU A 210 -1.73 5.51 33.47
C LEU A 210 -1.89 4.10 32.90
N ASN A 211 -3.14 3.69 32.65
CA ASN A 211 -3.46 2.40 32.04
C ASN A 211 -3.28 2.47 30.52
N VAL A 212 -2.35 1.67 30.00
CA VAL A 212 -1.92 1.69 28.60
C VAL A 212 -2.00 0.29 28.02
N ASN A 213 -1.93 0.16 26.70
CA ASN A 213 -1.63 -1.12 26.06
C ASN A 213 -0.14 -1.11 25.67
N ALA A 214 0.57 -2.20 25.94
CA ALA A 214 1.99 -2.34 25.62
C ALA A 214 2.24 -3.56 24.76
N GLY A 215 3.19 -3.48 23.85
CA GLY A 215 3.52 -4.60 22.99
C GLY A 215 4.60 -4.29 21.97
N PRO A 216 4.95 -5.27 21.13
CA PRO A 216 5.84 -5.08 19.99
C PRO A 216 5.32 -4.01 19.03
N VAL A 217 6.24 -3.42 18.26
CA VAL A 217 5.87 -2.53 17.16
C VAL A 217 5.58 -3.36 15.92
N GLY A 218 4.37 -3.23 15.40
CA GLY A 218 3.94 -3.84 14.14
C GLY A 218 4.33 -3.02 12.91
N PRO A 219 4.27 -3.64 11.72
CA PRO A 219 4.62 -2.97 10.48
C PRO A 219 3.57 -1.96 10.03
N GLN A 220 4.00 -0.99 9.22
CA GLN A 220 3.13 -0.05 8.51
C GLN A 220 3.46 -0.02 7.01
N ILE A 221 2.48 0.40 6.22
CA ILE A 221 2.68 0.70 4.80
C ILE A 221 2.39 2.18 4.57
N ASP A 222 3.40 2.88 4.10
CA ASP A 222 3.32 4.26 3.66
C ASP A 222 3.10 4.29 2.15
N LEU A 223 1.84 4.49 1.75
CA LEU A 223 1.46 4.56 0.34
C LEU A 223 1.94 5.85 -0.31
N GLY A 224 1.97 6.96 0.43
CA GLY A 224 2.45 8.25 -0.10
C GLY A 224 3.95 8.25 -0.36
N ALA A 225 4.71 7.61 0.53
CA ALA A 225 6.17 7.49 0.40
C ALA A 225 6.63 6.25 -0.40
N ASP A 226 5.72 5.35 -0.77
CA ASP A 226 6.05 4.06 -1.40
C ASP A 226 6.98 3.17 -0.55
N LEU A 227 6.72 3.10 0.76
CA LEU A 227 7.57 2.41 1.73
C LEU A 227 6.81 1.36 2.55
N TYR A 228 7.44 0.19 2.71
CA TYR A 228 7.12 -0.75 3.78
C TYR A 228 8.00 -0.42 4.99
N LEU A 229 7.35 -0.17 6.13
CA LEU A 229 8.02 0.10 7.40
C LEU A 229 7.87 -1.14 8.29
N PRO A 230 8.95 -1.88 8.59
CA PRO A 230 8.84 -3.20 9.22
C PRO A 230 8.40 -3.15 10.69
N GLY A 231 8.66 -2.04 11.38
CA GLY A 231 8.57 -2.00 12.83
C GLY A 231 9.68 -2.82 13.49
N ASP A 232 9.60 -2.97 14.80
CA ASP A 232 10.54 -3.75 15.60
C ASP A 232 9.78 -4.57 16.66
N THR A 233 9.71 -5.89 16.44
CA THR A 233 9.01 -6.81 17.33
C THR A 233 9.79 -7.16 18.59
N THR A 234 11.05 -6.70 18.70
CA THR A 234 11.88 -6.90 19.89
C THR A 234 11.73 -5.76 20.90
N MET A 235 11.14 -4.65 20.48
CA MET A 235 10.91 -3.47 21.30
C MET A 235 9.55 -3.49 22.00
N THR A 236 9.37 -2.60 22.99
CA THR A 236 8.07 -2.35 23.60
C THR A 236 7.62 -0.90 23.37
N GLN A 237 6.52 -0.74 22.65
CA GLN A 237 5.79 0.52 22.57
C GLN A 237 4.59 0.53 23.50
N TYR A 238 4.11 1.73 23.79
CA TYR A 238 2.91 2.01 24.55
C TYR A 238 1.91 2.75 23.68
N ASP A 239 0.67 2.26 23.66
CA ASP A 239 -0.52 3.03 23.30
C ASP A 239 -1.09 3.65 24.58
N LEU A 240 -0.80 4.94 24.76
CA LEU A 240 -0.83 5.60 26.06
C LEU A 240 -2.23 6.05 26.48
N PHE A 241 -3.07 6.43 25.51
CA PHE A 241 -4.26 7.23 25.79
C PHE A 241 -5.55 6.65 25.19
N SER A 242 -5.48 5.56 24.42
CA SER A 242 -6.65 4.94 23.80
C SER A 242 -7.69 4.46 24.82
N ASN A 243 -7.26 4.10 26.02
CA ASN A 243 -8.12 3.59 27.09
C ASN A 243 -8.84 4.67 27.91
N LEU A 244 -8.53 5.96 27.73
CA LEU A 244 -9.01 7.05 28.61
C LEU A 244 -10.24 7.81 28.09
N GLY A 245 -10.74 7.46 26.91
CA GLY A 245 -11.88 8.13 26.28
C GLY A 245 -11.54 9.48 25.62
N SER A 246 -12.54 10.11 25.01
CA SER A 246 -12.37 11.38 24.27
C SER A 246 -12.35 12.60 25.19
N GLY A 247 -11.62 13.66 24.79
CA GLY A 247 -11.65 14.96 25.48
C GLY A 247 -10.73 15.09 26.69
N ILE A 248 -9.83 14.12 26.89
CA ILE A 248 -8.79 14.19 27.91
C ILE A 248 -7.77 15.29 27.59
N LYS A 249 -7.15 15.82 28.63
CA LYS A 249 -5.94 16.64 28.54
C LYS A 249 -4.74 15.75 28.86
N ARG A 250 -3.88 15.51 27.88
CA ARG A 250 -2.75 14.56 28.03
C ARG A 250 -1.73 15.09 29.04
N GLU A 251 -1.63 16.41 29.18
CA GLU A 251 -0.80 17.10 30.18
C GLU A 251 -1.20 16.82 31.63
N ASP A 252 -2.44 16.37 31.89
CA ASP A 252 -2.87 15.96 33.23
C ASP A 252 -2.20 14.64 33.64
N TYR A 253 -1.73 13.84 32.68
CA TYR A 253 -1.16 12.51 32.90
C TYR A 253 0.36 12.47 32.84
N VAL A 254 0.97 13.26 31.94
CA VAL A 254 2.41 13.22 31.68
C VAL A 254 2.96 14.61 31.40
N HIS A 255 4.25 14.82 31.65
CA HIS A 255 4.96 16.07 31.35
C HIS A 255 6.30 15.78 30.68
N ILE A 256 6.79 16.75 29.89
CA ILE A 256 8.12 16.67 29.26
C ILE A 256 9.18 16.91 30.33
N ILE A 257 10.21 16.06 30.35
CA ILE A 257 11.38 16.20 31.24
C ILE A 257 12.68 16.47 30.48
N ASP A 258 12.75 16.11 29.19
CA ASP A 258 13.87 16.41 28.32
C ASP A 258 13.42 16.52 26.85
N GLU A 259 14.18 17.25 26.04
CA GLU A 259 13.99 17.37 24.59
C GLU A 259 15.35 17.40 23.89
N TYR A 260 15.51 16.58 22.86
CA TYR A 260 16.73 16.54 22.07
C TYR A 260 16.46 16.27 20.60
N TRP A 261 17.47 16.56 19.78
CA TRP A 261 17.44 16.38 18.33
C TRP A 261 18.25 15.15 17.94
N VAL A 262 17.76 14.47 16.91
CA VAL A 262 18.46 13.38 16.22
C VAL A 262 18.70 13.76 14.75
N ASP A 263 19.44 12.92 14.02
CA ASP A 263 19.92 13.17 12.66
C ASP A 263 18.82 13.22 11.58
#